data_AF-A0A7D9JXQ1-F1
#
_entry.id   AF-A0A7D9JXQ1-F1
#
_cell.length_a   1.000
_cell.length_b   1.000
_cell.length_c   1.000
_cell.angle_alpha   90.00
_cell.angle_beta   90.00
_cell.angle_gamma   90.00
#
_symmetry.space_group_name_H-M   'P 1'
#
loop_
_entity.id
_entity.type
_entity.pdbx_description
1 polymer ?
#
loop_
_entity_poly.entity_id
_entity_poly.type
_entity_poly.pdbx_seq_one_letter_code
_entity_poly.pdbx_strand_id
1 'polypeptide(L)'
;MHVPASVLLQCIVVFLQSPPFWILCKALKEFVNETGNLPLRGSIPDMTADSKRFIELQNCYHEKALEDVQNISEKLHAILASVGKKTNFIEDDEIRLFCKNAAFLRVIRCRSLEEEYKTFPKCLDGLIGEPDSDVVFYVLFRAVDKFYSSFDRYPGEVDEDVEGDCEKLQACVTDLFKEWGIQSGIKEDYVKEM
;
A
#
# COMPACT_ATOMS: atom_id res chain seq x y z
N MET A 1 -2.74 7.57 12.63
CA MET A 1 -2.42 6.56 11.61
C MET A 1 -2.27 5.23 12.33
N HIS A 2 -3.34 4.42 12.40
CA HIS A 2 -3.31 3.16 13.15
C HIS A 2 -2.58 2.12 12.31
N VAL A 3 -1.36 1.77 12.71
CA VAL A 3 -0.60 0.70 12.08
C VAL A 3 -1.18 -0.63 12.60
N PRO A 4 -1.64 -1.55 11.73
CA PRO A 4 -2.20 -2.82 12.19
C PRO A 4 -1.16 -3.65 12.94
N ALA A 5 -1.58 -4.41 13.95
CA ALA A 5 -0.69 -5.20 14.82
C ALA A 5 0.22 -6.17 14.04
N SER A 6 -0.22 -6.65 12.87
CA SER A 6 0.57 -7.52 11.98
C SER A 6 1.74 -6.80 11.29
N VAL A 7 1.72 -5.47 11.16
CA VAL A 7 2.87 -4.66 10.69
C VAL A 7 3.88 -4.48 11.82
N LEU A 8 3.40 -4.20 13.03
CA LEU A 8 4.27 -4.07 14.20
C LEU A 8 5.06 -5.36 14.43
N LEU A 9 4.43 -6.54 14.29
CA LEU A 9 5.10 -7.81 14.53
C LEU A 9 6.31 -8.05 13.60
N GLN A 10 6.24 -7.64 12.33
CA GLN A 10 7.30 -7.88 11.33
C GLN A 10 8.55 -7.01 11.55
N CYS A 11 8.42 -5.83 12.16
CA CYS A 11 9.56 -5.01 12.61
C CYS A 11 10.04 -5.35 14.03
N ILE A 12 9.21 -6.01 14.85
CA ILE A 12 9.56 -6.32 16.25
C ILE A 12 10.36 -7.61 16.30
N VAL A 13 9.93 -8.62 15.56
CA VAL A 13 10.52 -9.96 15.53
C VAL A 13 10.95 -10.27 14.10
N VAL A 14 12.26 -10.50 13.92
CA VAL A 14 12.88 -10.89 12.66
C VAL A 14 13.30 -12.36 12.79
N PHE A 15 13.15 -13.13 11.72
CA PHE A 15 13.50 -14.54 11.63
C PHE A 15 14.25 -14.83 10.31
N LEU A 16 14.74 -16.06 10.15
CA LEU A 16 15.56 -16.46 8.98
C LEU A 16 14.87 -16.21 7.63
N GLN A 17 13.54 -16.26 7.57
CA GLN A 17 12.74 -16.04 6.35
C GLN A 17 12.29 -14.57 6.18
N SER A 18 12.66 -13.68 7.09
CA SER A 18 12.29 -12.26 6.98
C SER A 18 12.93 -11.61 5.74
N PRO A 19 12.16 -10.86 4.93
CA PRO A 19 12.68 -10.10 3.79
C PRO A 19 13.66 -9.01 4.22
N PRO A 20 14.66 -8.64 3.38
CA PRO A 20 15.66 -7.60 3.65
C PRO A 20 15.08 -6.30 4.23
N PHE A 21 13.99 -5.81 3.64
CA PHE A 21 13.28 -4.60 4.07
C PHE A 21 12.94 -4.58 5.56
N TRP A 22 12.44 -5.69 6.12
CA TRP A 22 12.03 -5.76 7.52
C TRP A 22 13.24 -5.88 8.46
N ILE A 23 14.33 -6.49 8.00
CA ILE A 23 15.60 -6.53 8.73
C ILE A 23 16.21 -5.12 8.83
N LEU A 24 16.21 -4.37 7.72
CA LEU A 24 16.62 -2.97 7.70
C LEU A 24 15.73 -2.09 8.60
N CYS A 25 14.41 -2.29 8.57
CA CYS A 25 13.50 -1.60 9.49
C CYS A 25 13.80 -1.90 10.96
N LYS A 26 14.20 -3.14 11.29
CA LYS A 26 14.61 -3.53 12.65
C LYS A 26 15.92 -2.83 13.05
N ALA A 27 16.93 -2.81 12.20
CA ALA A 27 18.18 -2.10 12.44
C ALA A 27 17.97 -0.59 12.63
N LEU A 28 17.13 0.01 11.78
CA LEU A 28 16.71 1.41 11.92
C LEU A 28 15.99 1.67 13.25
N LYS A 29 15.11 0.76 13.68
CA LYS A 29 14.44 0.89 14.98
C LYS A 29 15.44 0.86 16.14
N GLU A 30 16.45 -0.01 16.08
CA GLU A 30 17.52 -0.07 17.09
C GLU A 30 18.41 1.18 17.08
N PHE A 31 18.65 1.77 15.91
CA PHE A 31 19.33 3.06 15.78
C PHE A 31 18.50 4.21 16.40
N VAL A 32 17.22 4.29 16.08
CA VAL A 32 16.32 5.34 16.60
C VAL A 32 16.15 5.22 18.12
N ASN A 33 16.10 4.00 18.65
CA ASN A 33 16.03 3.80 20.11
C ASN A 33 17.27 4.31 20.86
N GLU A 34 18.44 4.30 20.21
CA GLU A 34 19.70 4.78 20.79
C GLU A 34 19.91 6.29 20.60
N THR A 35 19.61 6.81 19.40
CA THR A 35 19.92 8.20 19.02
C THR A 35 18.74 9.16 19.17
N GLY A 36 17.52 8.63 19.31
CA GLY A 36 16.27 9.39 19.35
C GLY A 36 15.80 9.95 18.00
N ASN A 37 16.56 9.76 16.91
CA ASN A 37 16.28 10.35 15.60
C ASN A 37 16.48 9.35 14.45
N LEU A 38 15.94 9.67 13.28
CA LEU A 38 16.25 8.95 12.04
C LEU A 38 17.67 9.29 11.55
N PRO A 39 18.34 8.39 10.79
CA PRO A 39 19.65 8.67 10.23
C PRO A 39 19.61 9.89 9.32
N LEU A 40 20.70 10.66 9.35
CA LEU A 40 20.79 11.87 8.55
C LEU A 40 20.83 11.52 7.06
N ARG A 41 20.06 12.27 6.26
CA ARG A 41 20.02 12.09 4.80
C ARG A 41 21.34 12.46 4.11
N GLY A 42 22.11 13.36 4.71
CA GLY A 42 23.39 13.87 4.21
C GLY A 42 23.30 14.92 3.11
N SER A 43 22.11 15.21 2.57
CA SER A 43 21.90 16.26 1.57
C SER A 43 21.26 17.50 2.18
N ILE A 44 21.74 18.69 1.81
CA ILE A 44 21.12 19.99 2.13
C ILE A 44 20.62 20.68 0.85
N PRO A 45 19.55 21.48 0.92
CA PRO A 45 19.11 22.29 -0.21
C PRO A 45 20.11 23.41 -0.51
N ASP A 46 19.98 24.01 -1.70
CA ASP A 46 20.78 25.17 -2.08
C ASP A 46 20.49 26.37 -1.17
N MET A 47 21.50 27.22 -0.97
CA MET A 47 21.40 28.43 -0.17
C MET A 47 22.42 29.49 -0.59
N THR A 48 22.08 30.76 -0.40
CA THR A 48 23.01 31.87 -0.64
C THR A 48 24.15 31.85 0.39
N ALA A 49 25.32 31.39 -0.04
CA ALA A 49 26.54 31.36 0.75
C ALA A 49 27.77 31.51 -0.16
N ASP A 50 28.93 31.83 0.41
CA ASP A 50 30.18 31.66 -0.34
C ASP A 50 30.44 30.16 -0.59
N SER A 51 31.05 29.85 -1.74
CA SER A 51 31.23 28.46 -2.18
C SER A 51 31.98 27.61 -1.16
N LYS A 52 32.95 28.21 -0.46
CA LYS A 52 33.76 27.49 0.55
C LYS A 52 32.90 27.09 1.74
N ARG A 53 32.17 28.02 2.35
CA ARG A 53 31.28 27.73 3.48
C ARG A 53 30.16 26.76 3.11
N PHE A 54 29.62 26.85 1.90
CA PHE A 54 28.61 25.90 1.44
C PHE A 54 29.16 24.46 1.38
N ILE A 55 30.36 24.28 0.80
CA ILE A 55 31.02 22.97 0.71
C ILE A 55 31.37 22.44 2.11
N GLU A 56 31.90 23.28 3.00
CA GLU A 56 32.21 22.90 4.38
C GLU A 56 30.96 22.42 5.12
N LEU A 57 29.85 23.15 5.02
CA LEU A 57 28.57 22.76 5.63
C LEU A 57 28.03 21.46 5.02
N GLN A 58 28.06 21.32 3.69
CA GLN A 58 27.62 20.10 3.01
C GLN A 58 28.43 18.88 3.47
N ASN A 59 29.74 19.02 3.64
CA ASN A 59 30.60 17.94 4.12
C ASN A 59 30.24 17.52 5.54
N CYS A 60 29.91 18.44 6.45
CA CYS A 60 29.45 18.07 7.80
C CYS A 60 28.20 17.16 7.76
N TYR A 61 27.23 17.47 6.90
CA TYR A 61 26.04 16.63 6.75
C TYR A 61 26.38 15.29 6.09
N HIS A 62 27.26 15.30 5.09
CA HIS A 62 27.69 14.09 4.40
C HIS A 62 28.43 13.12 5.34
N GLU A 63 29.41 13.62 6.10
CA GLU A 63 30.18 12.85 7.08
C GLU A 63 29.27 12.27 8.15
N LYS A 64 28.36 13.08 8.70
CA LYS A 64 27.42 12.58 9.71
C LYS A 64 26.48 11.49 9.16
N ALA A 65 26.04 11.63 7.90
CA ALA A 65 25.24 10.59 7.25
C ALA A 65 26.04 9.29 7.05
N LEU A 66 27.35 9.36 6.77
CA LEU A 66 28.22 8.18 6.68
C LEU A 66 28.36 7.47 8.03
N GLU A 67 28.52 8.23 9.12
CA GLU A 67 28.54 7.68 10.48
C GLU A 67 27.23 6.96 10.83
N ASP A 68 26.09 7.57 10.48
CA ASP A 68 24.78 6.98 10.76
C ASP A 68 24.55 5.69 9.97
N VAL A 69 24.97 5.66 8.69
CA VAL A 69 24.97 4.44 7.86
C VAL A 69 25.82 3.34 8.49
N GLN A 70 27.01 3.68 8.98
CA GLN A 70 27.91 2.73 9.62
C GLN A 70 27.28 2.12 10.88
N ASN A 71 26.70 2.96 11.74
CA ASN A 71 26.01 2.53 12.96
C ASN A 71 24.83 1.57 12.64
N ILE A 72 24.02 1.91 11.64
CA ILE A 72 22.93 1.05 11.18
C ILE A 72 23.47 -0.27 10.61
N SER A 73 24.58 -0.23 9.88
CA SER A 73 25.22 -1.43 9.31
C SER A 73 25.69 -2.39 10.40
N GLU A 74 26.27 -1.88 11.49
CA GLU A 74 26.69 -2.68 12.63
C GLU A 74 25.51 -3.38 13.31
N LYS A 75 24.41 -2.65 13.54
CA LYS A 75 23.16 -3.21 14.07
C LYS A 75 22.58 -4.27 13.14
N LEU A 76 22.58 -3.99 11.84
CA LEU A 76 22.13 -4.93 10.82
C LEU A 76 22.94 -6.24 10.86
N HIS A 77 24.28 -6.15 10.92
CA HIS A 77 25.14 -7.32 11.00
C HIS A 77 24.88 -8.14 12.28
N ALA A 78 24.67 -7.49 13.42
CA ALA A 78 24.29 -8.17 14.66
C ALA A 78 22.95 -8.91 14.53
N ILE A 79 21.95 -8.28 13.91
CA ILE A 79 20.64 -8.89 13.64
C ILE A 79 20.80 -10.09 12.70
N LEU A 80 21.53 -9.95 11.59
CA LEU A 80 21.77 -11.04 10.62
C LEU A 80 22.45 -12.23 11.28
N ALA A 81 23.45 -12.00 12.12
CA ALA A 81 24.10 -13.04 12.90
C ALA A 81 23.12 -13.75 13.85
N SER A 82 22.25 -13.01 14.53
CA SER A 82 21.26 -13.58 15.46
C SER A 82 20.22 -14.48 14.79
N VAL A 83 19.91 -14.25 13.51
CA VAL A 83 18.95 -15.05 12.73
C VAL A 83 19.62 -16.09 11.83
N GLY A 84 20.95 -16.22 11.87
CA GLY A 84 21.72 -17.19 11.07
C GLY A 84 21.84 -16.84 9.59
N LYS A 85 21.73 -15.56 9.22
CA LYS A 85 21.98 -15.07 7.85
C LYS A 85 23.43 -14.64 7.68
N LYS A 86 23.93 -14.70 6.43
CA LYS A 86 25.25 -14.16 6.09
C LYS A 86 25.27 -12.64 6.26
N THR A 87 26.43 -12.10 6.61
CA THR A 87 26.62 -10.65 6.78
C THR A 87 26.40 -9.87 5.47
N ASN A 88 26.76 -10.46 4.34
CA ASN A 88 26.55 -9.89 3.00
C ASN A 88 25.16 -10.17 2.40
N PHE A 89 24.16 -10.48 3.23
CA PHE A 89 22.78 -10.73 2.76
C PHE A 89 22.12 -9.47 2.20
N ILE A 90 22.56 -8.29 2.64
CA ILE A 90 22.11 -6.98 2.18
C ILE A 90 23.37 -6.21 1.77
N GLU A 91 23.37 -5.62 0.58
CA GLU A 91 24.53 -4.90 0.05
C GLU A 91 24.68 -3.50 0.68
N ASP A 92 25.91 -3.02 0.81
CA ASP A 92 26.20 -1.70 1.41
C ASP A 92 25.45 -0.56 0.70
N ASP A 93 25.29 -0.64 -0.61
CA ASP A 93 24.55 0.35 -1.40
C ASP A 93 23.04 0.33 -1.07
N GLU A 94 22.48 -0.83 -0.76
CA GLU A 94 21.10 -0.96 -0.29
C GLU A 94 20.94 -0.32 1.09
N ILE A 95 21.90 -0.52 1.99
CA ILE A 95 21.91 0.12 3.32
C ILE A 95 21.97 1.65 3.19
N ARG A 96 22.87 2.17 2.33
CA ARG A 96 23.00 3.61 2.07
C ARG A 96 21.71 4.20 1.50
N LEU A 97 21.12 3.53 0.50
CA LEU A 97 19.86 3.95 -0.11
C LEU A 97 18.72 3.94 0.90
N PHE A 98 18.66 2.92 1.76
CA PHE A 98 17.67 2.81 2.82
C PHE A 98 17.79 3.96 3.83
N CYS A 99 19.00 4.25 4.33
CA CYS A 99 19.23 5.34 5.28
C CYS A 99 18.85 6.70 4.71
N LYS A 100 19.21 6.97 3.44
CA LYS A 100 18.83 8.21 2.72
C LYS A 100 17.31 8.39 2.60
N ASN A 101 16.55 7.29 2.62
CA ASN A 101 15.09 7.27 2.46
C ASN A 101 14.35 6.84 3.74
N ALA A 102 15.01 6.80 4.90
CA ALA A 102 14.42 6.30 6.15
C ALA A 102 13.13 7.06 6.54
N ALA A 103 13.06 8.36 6.25
CA ALA A 103 11.87 9.19 6.50
C ALA A 103 10.72 8.98 5.50
N PHE A 104 10.96 8.28 4.39
CA PHE A 104 10.02 8.12 3.27
C PHE A 104 9.57 6.68 3.07
N LEU A 105 9.93 5.76 3.97
CA LEU A 105 9.53 4.37 3.88
C LEU A 105 8.00 4.25 3.90
N ARG A 106 7.46 3.44 2.98
CA ARG A 106 6.03 3.15 2.88
C ARG A 106 5.81 1.66 2.74
N VAL A 107 4.74 1.17 3.33
CA VAL A 107 4.29 -0.22 3.20
C VAL A 107 2.85 -0.20 2.74
N ILE A 108 2.60 -0.72 1.55
CA ILE A 108 1.26 -0.88 0.98
C ILE A 108 0.91 -2.35 1.07
N ARG A 109 -0.25 -2.67 1.66
CA ARG A 109 -0.79 -4.02 1.70
C ARG A 109 -2.18 -3.98 1.12
N CYS A 110 -2.37 -4.74 0.05
CA CYS A 110 -3.67 -4.92 -0.57
C CYS A 110 -4.36 -6.12 0.06
N ARG A 111 -5.69 -6.12 0.03
CA ARG A 111 -6.50 -7.31 0.30
C ARG A 111 -6.36 -8.28 -0.87
N SER A 112 -6.62 -9.56 -0.63
CA SER A 112 -6.70 -10.52 -1.73
C SER A 112 -8.00 -10.33 -2.51
N LEU A 113 -8.00 -10.79 -3.76
CA LEU A 113 -9.23 -10.82 -4.57
C LEU A 113 -10.32 -11.68 -3.92
N GLU A 114 -9.92 -12.78 -3.28
CA GLU A 114 -10.84 -13.66 -2.56
C GLU A 114 -11.53 -12.94 -1.40
N GLU A 115 -10.80 -12.15 -0.62
CA GLU A 115 -11.36 -11.33 0.47
C GLU A 115 -12.36 -10.29 -0.05
N GLU A 116 -12.03 -9.64 -1.17
CA GLU A 116 -12.91 -8.67 -1.83
C GLU A 116 -14.19 -9.33 -2.37
N TYR A 117 -14.11 -10.55 -2.88
CA TYR A 117 -15.27 -11.25 -3.42
C TYR A 117 -16.21 -11.79 -2.34
N LYS A 118 -15.68 -12.13 -1.16
CA LYS A 118 -16.48 -12.59 -0.02
C LYS A 118 -17.31 -11.48 0.63
N THR A 119 -16.74 -10.28 0.74
CA THR A 119 -17.39 -9.18 1.45
C THR A 119 -17.15 -7.88 0.72
N PHE A 120 -18.23 -7.13 0.46
CA PHE A 120 -18.10 -5.81 -0.13
C PHE A 120 -17.23 -4.89 0.75
N PRO A 121 -16.36 -4.07 0.13
CA PRO A 121 -15.51 -3.17 0.89
C PRO A 121 -16.33 -2.08 1.58
N LYS A 122 -16.55 -2.20 2.90
CA LYS A 122 -17.36 -1.24 3.69
C LYS A 122 -16.98 0.24 3.54
N CYS A 123 -15.71 0.52 3.21
CA CYS A 123 -15.28 1.89 2.95
C CYS A 123 -15.95 2.52 1.72
N LEU A 124 -16.53 1.70 0.83
CA LEU A 124 -17.20 2.13 -0.38
C LEU A 124 -18.72 2.29 -0.18
N ASP A 125 -19.30 1.82 0.93
CA ASP A 125 -20.75 1.83 1.17
C ASP A 125 -21.36 3.24 1.04
N GLY A 126 -20.67 4.24 1.59
CA GLY A 126 -21.09 5.64 1.54
C GLY A 126 -20.93 6.29 0.17
N LEU A 127 -20.09 5.72 -0.69
CA LEU A 127 -19.73 6.30 -2.00
C LEU A 127 -20.68 5.84 -3.12
N ILE A 128 -21.50 4.81 -2.90
CA ILE A 128 -22.41 4.27 -3.92
C ILE A 128 -23.49 5.29 -4.32
N GLY A 129 -23.95 6.10 -3.36
CA GLY A 129 -25.00 7.09 -3.58
C GLY A 129 -24.48 8.50 -3.91
N GLU A 130 -23.15 8.69 -3.90
CA GLU A 130 -22.57 10.00 -4.20
C GLU A 130 -22.65 10.29 -5.71
N PRO A 131 -23.12 11.48 -6.12
CA PRO A 131 -23.03 11.90 -7.51
C PRO A 131 -21.55 11.91 -7.93
N ASP A 132 -21.27 11.46 -9.15
CA ASP A 132 -19.93 11.39 -9.76
C ASP A 132 -18.95 10.40 -9.13
N SER A 133 -19.43 9.47 -8.30
CA SER A 133 -18.60 8.38 -7.75
C SER A 133 -18.51 7.19 -8.71
N ASP A 134 -17.28 6.86 -9.12
CA ASP A 134 -17.00 5.70 -9.99
C ASP A 134 -17.25 4.34 -9.31
N VAL A 135 -17.51 4.32 -8.00
CA VAL A 135 -17.85 3.10 -7.25
C VAL A 135 -19.12 2.43 -7.81
N VAL A 136 -20.01 3.23 -8.40
CA VAL A 136 -21.21 2.70 -9.08
C VAL A 136 -20.83 1.68 -10.17
N PHE A 137 -19.78 1.95 -10.95
CA PHE A 137 -19.32 1.06 -12.00
C PHE A 137 -18.71 -0.22 -11.45
N TYR A 138 -18.02 -0.17 -10.30
CA TYR A 138 -17.57 -1.39 -9.64
C TYR A 138 -18.75 -2.31 -9.29
N VAL A 139 -19.84 -1.77 -8.74
CA VAL A 139 -21.04 -2.57 -8.46
C VAL A 139 -21.67 -3.11 -9.74
N LEU A 140 -21.75 -2.27 -10.78
CA LEU A 140 -22.35 -2.67 -12.06
C LEU A 140 -21.56 -3.78 -12.74
N PHE A 141 -20.22 -3.71 -12.78
CA PHE A 141 -19.41 -4.81 -13.31
C PHE A 141 -19.63 -6.11 -12.53
N ARG A 142 -19.75 -6.04 -11.21
CA ARG A 142 -20.09 -7.23 -10.39
C ARG A 142 -21.49 -7.77 -10.71
N ALA A 143 -22.45 -6.89 -11.03
CA ALA A 143 -23.78 -7.29 -11.44
C ALA A 143 -23.79 -7.91 -12.85
N VAL A 144 -22.99 -7.37 -13.77
CA VAL A 144 -22.79 -7.92 -15.12
C VAL A 144 -22.16 -9.32 -15.06
N ASP A 145 -21.15 -9.53 -14.21
CA ASP A 145 -20.57 -10.87 -14.01
C ASP A 145 -21.60 -11.87 -13.47
N LYS A 146 -22.47 -11.42 -12.56
CA LYS A 146 -23.57 -12.22 -12.01
C LYS A 146 -24.65 -12.51 -13.07
N PHE A 147 -24.95 -11.53 -13.92
CA PHE A 147 -25.85 -11.67 -15.05
C PHE A 147 -25.30 -12.73 -16.03
N TYR A 148 -24.03 -12.60 -16.44
CA TYR A 148 -23.38 -13.55 -17.34
C TYR A 148 -23.43 -14.97 -16.76
N SER A 149 -23.14 -15.12 -15.47
CA SER A 149 -23.21 -16.42 -14.79
C SER A 149 -24.61 -17.05 -14.77
N SER A 150 -25.66 -16.24 -14.90
CA SER A 150 -27.06 -16.66 -14.84
C SER A 150 -27.69 -16.88 -16.22
N PHE A 151 -27.27 -16.10 -17.22
CA PHE A 151 -27.89 -16.05 -18.55
C PHE A 151 -26.95 -16.49 -19.69
N ASP A 152 -25.67 -16.74 -19.40
CA ASP A 152 -24.62 -17.15 -20.37
C ASP A 152 -24.47 -16.21 -21.58
N ARG A 153 -24.76 -14.92 -21.35
CA ARG A 153 -24.60 -13.82 -22.29
C ARG A 153 -24.46 -12.51 -21.54
N TYR A 154 -24.00 -11.45 -22.21
CA TYR A 154 -23.95 -10.12 -21.61
C TYR A 154 -25.28 -9.37 -21.77
N PRO A 155 -25.61 -8.42 -20.87
CA PRO A 155 -26.76 -7.56 -21.06
C PRO A 155 -26.60 -6.72 -22.32
N GLY A 156 -27.67 -6.56 -23.10
CA GLY A 156 -27.67 -5.72 -24.30
C GLY A 156 -26.90 -6.28 -25.51
N GLU A 157 -26.47 -7.54 -25.47
CA GLU A 157 -25.82 -8.21 -26.62
C GLU A 157 -26.76 -8.35 -27.83
N VAL A 158 -28.08 -8.40 -27.57
CA VAL A 158 -29.14 -8.46 -28.59
C VAL A 158 -30.05 -7.25 -28.43
N ASP A 159 -30.16 -6.43 -29.48
CA ASP A 159 -30.93 -5.17 -29.45
C ASP A 159 -32.40 -5.35 -28.99
N GLU A 160 -33.03 -6.48 -29.35
CA GLU A 160 -34.42 -6.79 -28.98
C GLU A 160 -34.61 -7.09 -27.49
N ASP A 161 -33.54 -7.49 -26.79
CA ASP A 161 -33.56 -7.90 -25.39
C ASP A 161 -33.16 -6.77 -24.42
N VAL A 162 -32.71 -5.62 -24.92
CA VAL A 162 -32.13 -4.51 -24.11
C VAL A 162 -33.04 -4.08 -22.97
N GLU A 163 -34.34 -3.85 -23.23
CA GLU A 163 -35.29 -3.44 -22.20
C GLU A 163 -35.46 -4.52 -21.12
N GLY A 164 -35.56 -5.79 -21.52
CA GLY A 164 -35.67 -6.91 -20.59
C GLY A 164 -34.38 -7.20 -19.82
N ASP A 165 -33.23 -6.91 -20.41
CA ASP A 165 -31.93 -7.06 -19.78
C ASP A 165 -31.66 -5.98 -18.75
N CYS A 166 -32.16 -4.75 -18.96
CA CYS A 166 -32.14 -3.70 -17.93
C CYS A 166 -32.84 -4.18 -16.64
N GLU A 167 -34.02 -4.82 -16.76
CA GLU A 167 -34.75 -5.34 -15.60
C GLU A 167 -33.99 -6.49 -14.91
N LYS A 168 -33.43 -7.42 -15.69
CA LYS A 168 -32.63 -8.55 -15.17
C LYS A 168 -31.33 -8.07 -14.51
N LEU A 169 -30.67 -7.05 -15.06
CA LEU A 169 -29.45 -6.46 -14.51
C LEU A 169 -29.76 -5.72 -13.20
N GLN A 170 -30.87 -4.97 -13.16
CA GLN A 170 -31.37 -4.34 -11.94
C GLN A 170 -31.66 -5.39 -10.84
N ALA A 171 -32.20 -6.55 -11.20
CA ALA A 171 -32.39 -7.66 -10.27
C ALA A 171 -31.04 -8.19 -9.73
N CYS A 172 -30.04 -8.35 -10.59
CA CYS A 172 -28.68 -8.76 -10.19
C CYS A 172 -28.04 -7.76 -9.21
N VAL A 173 -28.16 -6.46 -9.47
CA VAL A 173 -27.70 -5.39 -8.55
C VAL A 173 -28.40 -5.50 -7.20
N THR A 174 -29.73 -5.67 -7.21
CA THR A 174 -30.53 -5.77 -5.99
C THR A 174 -30.12 -6.97 -5.14
N ASP A 175 -29.82 -8.11 -5.78
CA ASP A 175 -29.38 -9.30 -5.07
C ASP A 175 -27.96 -9.16 -4.52
N LEU A 176 -27.05 -8.49 -5.22
CA LEU A 176 -25.73 -8.15 -4.68
C LEU A 176 -25.84 -7.25 -3.45
N PHE A 177 -26.72 -6.25 -3.46
CA PHE A 177 -26.93 -5.39 -2.29
C PHE A 177 -27.49 -6.13 -1.09
N LYS A 178 -28.39 -7.11 -1.30
CA LYS A 178 -28.85 -8.00 -0.22
C LYS A 178 -27.70 -8.84 0.33
N GLU A 179 -26.89 -9.46 -0.53
CA GLU A 179 -25.74 -10.29 -0.15
C GLU A 179 -24.70 -9.49 0.64
N TRP A 180 -24.48 -8.23 0.27
CA TRP A 180 -23.52 -7.34 0.91
C TRP A 180 -24.09 -6.56 2.11
N GLY A 181 -25.41 -6.61 2.33
CA GLY A 181 -26.09 -5.89 3.41
C GLY A 181 -26.10 -4.37 3.22
N ILE A 182 -26.10 -3.90 1.97
CA ILE A 182 -26.08 -2.48 1.60
C ILE A 182 -27.52 -1.97 1.42
N GLN A 183 -27.83 -0.80 1.98
CA GLN A 183 -29.16 -0.17 1.89
C GLN A 183 -29.24 0.97 0.86
N SER A 184 -28.16 1.19 0.11
CA SER A 184 -28.08 2.20 -0.96
C SER A 184 -28.76 1.73 -2.25
N GLY A 185 -29.07 2.66 -3.15
CA GLY A 185 -29.60 2.39 -4.48
C GLY A 185 -28.72 3.00 -5.57
N ILE A 186 -28.72 2.39 -6.75
CA ILE A 186 -28.09 2.92 -7.96
C ILE A 186 -29.16 3.57 -8.82
N LYS A 187 -28.85 4.71 -9.46
CA LYS A 187 -29.78 5.35 -10.40
C LYS A 187 -29.97 4.47 -11.62
N GLU A 188 -31.21 4.34 -12.09
CA GLU A 188 -31.56 3.53 -13.26
C GLU A 188 -30.80 3.91 -14.52
N ASP A 189 -30.45 5.19 -14.68
CA ASP A 189 -29.67 5.66 -15.84
C ASP A 189 -28.36 4.89 -15.97
N TYR A 190 -27.65 4.65 -14.87
CA TYR A 190 -26.41 3.87 -14.93
C TYR A 190 -26.61 2.41 -15.30
N VAL A 191 -27.79 1.84 -15.01
CA VAL A 191 -28.11 0.45 -15.34
C VAL A 191 -28.49 0.33 -16.82
N LYS A 192 -29.11 1.37 -17.39
CA LYS A 192 -29.45 1.44 -18.82
C LYS A 192 -28.23 1.70 -19.70
N GLU A 193 -27.21 2.37 -19.19
CA GLU A 193 -25.95 2.66 -19.91
C GLU A 193 -24.98 1.47 -19.95
N MET A 194 -25.21 0.42 -19.15
CA MET A 194 -24.37 -0.78 -19.04
C MET A 194 -24.83 -1.91 -19.95
#